data_AF-A0A3A6K0S1-F1
#
_entry.id   AF-A0A3A6K0S1-F1
#
_cell.length_a   1.000
_cell.length_b   1.000
_cell.length_c   1.000
_cell.angle_alpha   90.00
_cell.angle_beta   90.00
_cell.angle_gamma   90.00
#
_symmetry.space_group_name_H-M   'P 1'
#
loop_
_entity.id
_entity.type
_entity.pdbx_description
1 polymer ?
#
loop_
_entity_poly.entity_id
_entity_poly.type
_entity_poly.pdbx_seq_one_letter_code
_entity_poly.pdbx_strand_id
1 'polypeptide(L)'
;MDEEKRSNQNYEIIESCTIGSTELVIGHNPNAPNPYVCWYCKGGSNYFWGYYTNELDAARQKLNERYQSECRMPYNQPSQKEKNGDDRER
;
A
#
# COMPACT_ATOMS: atom_id res chain seq x y z
N MET A 1 0.07 16.79 16.97
CA MET A 1 0.83 16.68 15.72
C MET A 1 -0.19 16.75 14.63
N ASP A 2 -0.19 17.81 13.83
CA ASP A 2 -1.02 17.87 12.63
C ASP A 2 -0.51 16.78 11.70
N GLU A 3 -1.27 15.70 11.59
CA GLU A 3 -0.99 14.63 10.65
C GLU A 3 -1.10 15.25 9.26
N GLU A 4 0.03 15.44 8.57
CA GLU A 4 0.02 15.97 7.21
C GLU A 4 -0.89 15.08 6.35
N LYS A 5 -2.05 15.64 5.97
CA LYS A 5 -3.02 14.95 5.14
C LYS A 5 -2.42 14.71 3.77
N ARG A 6 -1.96 13.49 3.53
CA ARG A 6 -1.50 13.04 2.20
C ARG A 6 -2.70 13.03 1.26
N SER A 7 -2.49 13.44 0.01
CA SER A 7 -3.52 13.40 -1.02
C SER A 7 -2.94 13.08 -2.38
N ASN A 8 -3.77 12.53 -3.27
CA ASN A 8 -3.44 12.26 -4.66
C ASN A 8 -4.68 12.45 -5.53
N GLN A 9 -4.57 13.19 -6.64
CA GLN A 9 -5.69 13.47 -7.55
C GLN A 9 -6.97 14.01 -6.87
N ASN A 10 -6.81 14.87 -5.85
CA ASN A 10 -7.89 15.40 -5.02
C ASN A 10 -8.60 14.37 -4.12
N TYR A 11 -8.05 13.16 -3.97
CA TYR A 11 -8.46 12.21 -2.96
C TYR A 11 -7.57 12.35 -1.73
N GLU A 12 -8.17 12.58 -0.56
CA GLU A 12 -7.48 12.54 0.73
C GLU A 12 -7.20 11.10 1.12
N ILE A 13 -5.97 10.77 1.52
CA ILE A 13 -5.61 9.43 1.99
C ILE A 13 -6.18 9.25 3.40
N ILE A 14 -7.17 8.38 3.52
CA ILE A 14 -7.91 8.13 4.79
C ILE A 14 -7.50 6.82 5.46
N GLU A 15 -6.93 5.87 4.71
CA GLU A 15 -6.40 4.61 5.24
C GLU A 15 -5.13 4.23 4.50
N SER A 16 -4.18 3.60 5.20
CA SER A 16 -2.95 3.07 4.62
C SER A 16 -2.51 1.78 5.32
N CYS A 17 -1.95 0.84 4.57
CA CYS A 17 -1.41 -0.42 5.06
C CYS A 17 -0.09 -0.73 4.35
N THR A 18 0.98 -0.94 5.13
CA THR A 18 2.32 -1.24 4.60
C THR A 18 2.60 -2.73 4.64
N ILE A 19 3.18 -3.25 3.56
CA ILE A 19 3.52 -4.65 3.36
C ILE A 19 4.92 -4.68 2.74
N GLY A 20 5.93 -5.08 3.52
CA GLY A 20 7.31 -5.07 3.06
C GLY A 20 7.74 -3.67 2.59
N SER A 21 8.02 -3.54 1.30
CA SER A 21 8.41 -2.26 0.66
C SER A 21 7.27 -1.55 -0.09
N THR A 22 6.07 -2.13 -0.05
CA THR A 22 4.87 -1.67 -0.75
C THR A 22 3.89 -1.08 0.26
N GLU A 23 3.22 0.01 -0.08
CA GLU A 23 2.10 0.55 0.69
C GLU A 23 0.82 0.45 -0.14
N LEU A 24 -0.30 0.13 0.51
CA LEU A 24 -1.64 0.19 -0.05
C LEU A 24 -2.40 1.30 0.66
N VAL A 25 -3.14 2.12 -0.09
CA VAL A 25 -3.86 3.26 0.48
C VAL A 25 -5.30 3.33 -0.02
N ILE A 26 -6.18 3.92 0.79
CA ILE A 26 -7.53 4.31 0.37
C ILE A 26 -7.60 5.84 0.34
N GLY A 27 -7.96 6.37 -0.83
CA GLY A 27 -8.28 7.77 -1.03
C GLY A 27 -9.80 8.00 -0.98
N HIS A 28 -10.21 9.17 -0.48
CA HIS A 28 -11.60 9.63 -0.48
C HIS A 28 -11.75 11.02 -1.10
N ASN A 29 -12.68 11.16 -2.04
CA ASN A 29 -13.10 12.43 -2.63
C ASN A 29 -14.64 12.44 -2.79
N PRO A 30 -15.39 13.11 -1.90
CA PRO A 30 -16.85 13.11 -1.96
C PRO A 30 -17.43 13.79 -3.21
N ASN A 31 -16.61 14.56 -3.95
CA ASN A 31 -17.02 15.26 -5.16
C ASN A 31 -16.75 14.46 -6.45
N ALA A 32 -16.09 13.29 -6.35
CA ALA A 32 -15.82 12.45 -7.50
C ALA A 32 -17.02 11.52 -7.82
N PRO A 33 -17.22 11.12 -9.10
CA PRO A 33 -18.23 10.12 -9.45
C PRO A 33 -18.04 8.80 -8.70
N ASN A 34 -16.78 8.43 -8.44
CA ASN A 34 -16.39 7.31 -7.60
C ASN A 34 -15.63 7.86 -6.37
N PRO A 35 -16.30 8.04 -5.22
CA PRO A 35 -15.73 8.72 -4.07
C PRO A 35 -14.56 8.00 -3.41
N TYR A 36 -14.40 6.69 -3.61
CA TYR A 36 -13.31 5.92 -2.99
C TYR A 36 -12.38 5.33 -4.04
N VAL A 37 -11.09 5.27 -3.71
CA VAL A 37 -10.08 4.63 -4.56
C VAL A 37 -9.07 3.85 -3.72
N CYS A 38 -8.71 2.65 -4.15
CA CYS A 38 -7.58 1.90 -3.59
C CYS A 38 -6.36 2.00 -4.53
N TRP A 39 -5.25 2.53 -4.02
CA TRP A 39 -3.98 2.66 -4.76
C TRP A 39 -2.88 1.82 -4.13
N TYR A 40 -1.91 1.46 -4.95
CA TYR A 40 -0.56 1.19 -4.49
C TYR A 40 0.17 2.52 -4.29
N CYS A 41 1.00 2.61 -3.26
CA CYS A 41 1.85 3.73 -2.93
C CYS A 41 3.29 3.23 -2.72
N LYS A 42 4.27 3.93 -3.28
CA LYS A 42 5.69 3.66 -3.06
C LYS A 42 6.41 4.95 -2.68
N GLY A 43 7.20 4.90 -1.61
CA GLY A 43 7.95 6.08 -1.13
C GLY A 43 7.06 7.23 -0.65
N GLY A 44 5.81 6.97 -0.29
CA GLY A 44 4.88 7.96 0.27
C GLY A 44 4.28 8.96 -0.71
N SER A 45 4.75 9.00 -1.96
CA SER A 45 4.33 10.00 -2.96
C SER A 45 4.05 9.44 -4.35
N ASN A 46 4.43 8.19 -4.65
CA ASN A 46 4.18 7.57 -5.93
C ASN A 46 2.96 6.65 -5.88
N TYR A 47 1.83 7.12 -6.40
CA TYR A 47 0.54 6.42 -6.39
C TYR A 47 0.25 5.79 -7.76
N PHE A 48 -0.12 4.50 -7.78
CA PHE A 48 -0.38 3.77 -9.03
C PHE A 48 -1.42 2.66 -8.88
N TRP A 49 -1.89 2.16 -10.04
CA TRP A 49 -2.87 1.07 -10.18
C TRP A 49 -4.13 1.26 -9.33
N GLY A 50 -4.87 2.34 -9.60
CA GLY A 50 -6.08 2.71 -8.86
C GLY A 50 -7.28 1.81 -9.15
N TYR A 51 -8.00 1.44 -8.10
CA TYR A 51 -9.32 0.82 -8.18
C TYR A 51 -10.36 1.77 -7.58
N TYR A 52 -11.21 2.35 -8.43
CA TYR A 52 -12.21 3.35 -8.04
C TYR A 52 -13.57 2.71 -7.79
N THR A 53 -14.25 3.08 -6.72
CA THR A 53 -15.55 2.52 -6.30
C THR A 53 -16.39 3.56 -5.55
N ASN A 54 -17.69 3.25 -5.42
CA ASN A 54 -18.65 4.11 -4.73
C ASN A 54 -18.77 3.82 -3.23
N GLU A 55 -18.30 2.66 -2.79
CA GLU A 55 -18.47 2.18 -1.42
C GLU A 55 -17.12 2.00 -0.74
N LEU A 56 -17.00 2.50 0.49
CA LEU A 56 -15.79 2.35 1.30
C LEU A 56 -15.47 0.87 1.55
N ASP A 57 -16.49 0.04 1.81
CA ASP A 57 -16.30 -1.39 2.06
C ASP A 57 -15.74 -2.12 0.83
N ALA A 58 -16.14 -1.74 -0.38
CA ALA A 58 -15.57 -2.27 -1.61
C ALA A 58 -14.09 -1.85 -1.78
N ALA A 59 -13.72 -0.63 -1.37
CA ALA A 59 -12.32 -0.18 -1.38
C ALA A 59 -11.48 -0.97 -0.37
N ARG A 60 -12.02 -1.21 0.84
CA ARG A 60 -11.38 -2.04 1.88
C ARG A 60 -11.26 -3.50 1.48
N GLN A 61 -12.28 -4.07 0.83
CA GLN A 61 -12.22 -5.42 0.27
C GLN A 61 -11.09 -5.52 -0.77
N LYS A 62 -11.00 -4.55 -1.68
CA LYS A 62 -9.90 -4.50 -2.66
C LYS A 62 -8.53 -4.36 -2.00
N LEU A 63 -8.42 -3.52 -0.96
CA LEU A 63 -7.20 -3.39 -0.18
C LEU A 63 -6.79 -4.73 0.44
N ASN A 64 -7.73 -5.46 1.03
CA ASN A 64 -7.46 -6.77 1.63
C ASN A 64 -7.07 -7.83 0.59
N GLU A 65 -7.71 -7.86 -0.58
CA GLU A 65 -7.34 -8.74 -1.70
C GLU A 65 -5.90 -8.49 -2.17
N ARG A 66 -5.53 -7.22 -2.34
CA ARG A 66 -4.16 -6.80 -2.67
C ARG A 66 -3.20 -7.15 -1.53
N TYR A 67 -3.61 -6.93 -0.29
CA TYR A 67 -2.80 -7.26 0.88
C TYR A 67 -2.42 -8.73 0.91
N GLN A 68 -3.40 -9.62 0.78
CA GLN A 68 -3.17 -11.07 0.74
C GLN A 68 -2.30 -11.49 -0.43
N SER A 69 -2.44 -10.81 -1.58
CA SER A 69 -1.60 -11.06 -2.75
C SER A 69 -0.16 -10.65 -2.50
N GLU A 70 0.09 -9.42 -2.03
CA GLU A 70 1.41 -8.89 -1.71
C GLU A 70 2.11 -9.68 -0.58
N CYS A 71 1.38 -10.18 0.41
CA CYS A 71 1.94 -11.05 1.45
C CYS A 71 2.54 -12.35 0.91
N ARG A 72 2.09 -12.82 -0.27
CA ARG A 72 2.61 -14.04 -0.91
C ARG A 72 3.75 -13.76 -1.87
N MET A 73 4.07 -12.50 -2.14
CA MET A 73 5.10 -12.14 -3.11
C MET A 73 6.50 -12.32 -2.53
N PRO A 74 7.44 -12.91 -3.28
CA PRO A 74 8.77 -13.26 -2.78
C PRO A 74 9.60 -12.03 -2.36
N TYR A 75 9.41 -10.88 -3.00
CA TYR A 75 10.09 -9.62 -2.66
C TYR A 75 9.58 -8.98 -1.37
N ASN A 76 8.42 -9.42 -0.87
CA ASN A 76 7.80 -8.94 0.36
C ASN A 76 8.02 -9.87 1.55
N GLN A 77 8.66 -11.03 1.32
CA GLN A 77 9.18 -11.85 2.40
C GLN A 77 10.37 -11.13 3.04
N PRO A 78 10.55 -11.22 4.38
CA PRO A 78 11.78 -10.77 4.99
C PRO A 78 12.91 -11.53 4.31
N SER A 79 13.70 -10.82 3.51
CA SER A 79 14.88 -11.37 2.85
C SER A 79 15.64 -12.19 3.88
N GLN A 80 15.76 -13.49 3.66
CA GLN A 80 16.73 -14.30 4.38
C GLN A 80 18.06 -13.65 4.07
N LYS A 81 18.54 -12.75 4.94
CA LYS A 81 19.92 -12.34 4.92
C LYS A 81 20.69 -13.62 5.14
N GLU A 82 21.21 -14.17 4.06
CA GLU A 82 22.24 -15.19 4.10
C GLU A 82 23.30 -14.67 5.07
N LYS A 83 23.35 -15.26 6.26
CA LYS A 83 24.55 -15.22 7.09
C LYS A 83 25.57 -16.13 6.41
N ASN A 84 26.03 -15.75 5.22
CA ASN A 84 27.24 -16.31 4.64
C ASN A 84 28.40 -15.57 5.31
N GLY A 85 28.64 -15.93 6.56
CA GLY A 85 29.93 -15.77 7.22
C GLY A 85 30.67 -17.09 7.06
N ASP A 86 31.21 -17.31 5.87
CA ASP A 86 32.27 -18.30 5.67
C ASP A 86 33.51 -17.73 6.38
N ASP A 87 33.75 -18.17 7.61
CA ASP A 87 35.08 -18.12 8.24
C ASP A 87 35.51 -19.57 8.45
N ARG A 88 35.92 -20.20 7.34
CA ARG A 88 37.03 -21.14 7.39
C ARG A 88 38.25 -20.43 7.96
N GLU A 89 38.98 -21.16 8.81
CA GLU A 89 40.36 -20.91 9.28
C GLU A 89 40.49 -20.37 10.72
N ARG A 90 40.60 -21.27 11.71
CA ARG A 90 41.89 -21.67 12.32
C ARG A 90 41.74 -22.80 13.35
#